data_AF-A0A9P5PTJ3-F1
#
_entry.id   AF-A0A9P5PTJ3-F1
#
_cell.length_a   1.000
_cell.length_b   1.000
_cell.length_c   1.000
_cell.angle_alpha   90.00
_cell.angle_beta   90.00
_cell.angle_gamma   90.00
#
_symmetry.space_group_name_H-M   'P 1'
#
loop_
_entity.id
_entity.type
_entity.pdbx_description
1 polymer ?
#
loop_
_entity_poly.entity_id
_entity_poly.type
_entity_poly.pdbx_seq_one_letter_code
_entity_poly.pdbx_strand_id
1 'polypeptide(L)'
;MTILTDLPEELLCLICEKTEPSTLPSLVTSCKLLNRIAGSQYLLFISRDPQDPFILVADQETSGYMSFETLRNIMSITGSASSVKHVWFRFSSSAAKTLQQLRLATLLLQKIHHPLYSLKFNFSKAENDITFSPLYNTFPSFNCAFGRLLWEAYRLRCRSLSLAGVIPFAQDCFRFRPIINTSVSYFTVDDAFLLSQAQRGWLIEFLNASKEISFLLAHGSEGWTHVLPKLRMPALAGIAFFGQLNLCRIDCGPYQFKTSLTSKLGCQYPLSQLQVLRASISQLLA
;
A
#
# COMPACT_ATOMS: atom_id res chain seq x y z
N MET A 1 -23.84 38.96 19.55
CA MET A 1 -23.12 38.28 18.47
C MET A 1 -22.77 36.88 18.97
N THR A 2 -23.37 35.85 18.38
CA THR A 2 -23.00 34.46 18.67
C THR A 2 -21.72 34.13 17.92
N ILE A 3 -20.67 33.74 18.63
CA ILE A 3 -19.41 33.32 18.02
C ILE A 3 -19.61 31.87 17.57
N LEU A 4 -19.19 31.54 16.34
CA LEU A 4 -19.38 30.21 15.76
C LEU A 4 -18.86 29.09 16.69
N THR A 5 -17.77 29.34 17.43
CA THR A 5 -17.16 28.39 18.39
C THR A 5 -17.98 28.15 19.65
N ASP A 6 -19.00 28.95 19.92
CA ASP A 6 -19.89 28.78 21.07
C ASP A 6 -21.02 27.78 20.78
N LEU A 7 -21.11 27.31 19.53
CA LEU A 7 -22.08 26.28 19.15
C LEU A 7 -21.67 24.92 19.72
N PRO A 8 -22.66 24.07 20.11
CA PRO A 8 -22.46 22.66 20.38
C PRO A 8 -21.70 21.97 19.24
N GLU A 9 -20.84 21.02 19.59
CA GLU A 9 -20.00 20.28 18.65
C GLU A 9 -20.84 19.58 17.58
N GLU A 10 -22.02 19.09 17.94
CA GLU A 10 -22.96 18.43 17.03
C GLU A 10 -23.47 19.38 15.94
N LEU A 11 -23.71 20.64 16.29
CA LEU A 11 -24.14 21.67 15.33
C LEU A 11 -22.97 22.12 14.44
N LEU A 12 -21.76 22.19 14.99
CA LEU A 12 -20.55 22.46 14.21
C LEU A 12 -20.24 21.32 13.23
N CYS A 13 -20.43 20.07 13.65
CA CYS A 13 -20.34 18.90 12.77
C CYS A 13 -21.33 19.00 11.62
N LEU A 14 -22.60 19.29 11.91
CA LEU A 14 -23.66 19.48 10.91
C LEU A 14 -23.35 20.63 9.92
N ILE A 15 -22.77 21.72 10.41
CA ILE A 15 -22.34 22.82 9.55
C ILE A 15 -21.23 22.32 8.62
N CYS A 16 -20.18 21.72 9.16
CA CYS A 16 -19.07 21.19 8.37
C CYS A 16 -19.48 20.09 7.37
N GLU A 17 -20.47 19.26 7.70
CA GLU A 17 -21.04 18.27 6.78
C GLU A 17 -21.74 18.89 5.58
N LYS A 18 -22.33 20.08 5.78
CA LYS A 18 -23.02 20.83 4.72
C LYS A 18 -22.13 21.84 4.00
N THR A 19 -20.91 22.08 4.48
CA THR A 19 -19.97 22.99 3.84
C THR A 19 -19.32 22.33 2.63
N GLU A 20 -19.12 23.10 1.56
CA GLU A 20 -18.39 22.62 0.39
C GLU A 20 -16.98 22.13 0.78
N PRO A 21 -16.56 20.94 0.32
CA PRO A 21 -15.29 20.32 0.68
C PRO A 21 -14.07 21.16 0.33
N SER A 22 -14.16 21.96 -0.75
CA SER A 22 -13.14 22.92 -1.18
C SER A 22 -12.86 24.01 -0.14
N THR A 23 -13.82 24.29 0.74
CA THR A 23 -13.74 25.34 1.77
C THR A 23 -13.40 24.80 3.16
N LEU A 24 -13.53 23.48 3.38
CA LEU A 24 -13.15 22.82 4.63
C LEU A 24 -11.68 23.06 5.01
N PRO A 25 -10.69 23.03 4.10
CA PRO A 25 -9.30 23.38 4.43
C PRO A 25 -9.14 24.77 5.05
N SER A 26 -9.92 25.75 4.59
CA SER A 26 -9.88 27.11 5.13
C SER A 26 -10.46 27.19 6.54
N LEU A 27 -11.61 26.54 6.79
CA LEU A 27 -12.24 26.45 8.12
C LEU A 27 -11.35 25.79 9.16
N VAL A 28 -10.61 24.78 8.71
CA VAL A 28 -9.67 24.03 9.53
C VAL A 28 -8.54 24.91 10.09
N THR A 29 -8.15 25.97 9.39
CA THR A 29 -7.09 26.89 9.84
C THR A 29 -7.57 27.92 10.87
N SER A 30 -8.89 28.07 11.06
CA SER A 30 -9.47 29.17 11.84
C SER A 30 -9.45 28.96 13.35
N CYS A 31 -9.72 27.74 13.86
CA CYS A 31 -9.61 27.44 15.29
C CYS A 31 -9.50 25.93 15.57
N LYS A 32 -8.95 25.55 16.74
CA LYS A 32 -8.72 24.13 17.11
C LYS A 32 -9.98 23.25 17.11
N LEU A 33 -11.14 23.82 17.45
CA LEU A 33 -12.41 23.07 17.49
C LEU A 33 -12.90 22.75 16.08
N LEU A 34 -12.98 23.75 15.19
CA LEU A 34 -13.34 23.58 13.79
C LEU A 34 -12.32 22.72 13.05
N ASN A 35 -11.05 22.84 13.41
CA ASN A 35 -9.96 22.02 12.90
C ASN A 35 -10.19 20.52 13.10
N ARG A 36 -10.58 20.10 14.31
CA ARG A 36 -10.91 18.70 14.59
C ARG A 36 -12.14 18.22 13.79
N ILE A 37 -13.19 19.04 13.77
CA ILE A 37 -14.48 18.68 13.17
C ILE A 37 -14.39 18.66 11.64
N ALA A 38 -13.94 19.76 11.03
CA ALA A 38 -13.79 19.87 9.58
C ALA A 38 -12.69 18.95 9.04
N GLY A 39 -11.62 18.69 9.81
CA GLY A 39 -10.60 17.71 9.44
C GLY A 39 -11.14 16.28 9.39
N SER A 40 -11.95 15.88 10.37
CA SER A 40 -12.62 14.58 10.39
C SER A 40 -13.59 14.42 9.22
N GLN A 41 -14.40 15.45 8.95
CA GLN A 41 -15.34 15.47 7.83
C GLN A 41 -14.63 15.48 6.47
N TYR A 42 -13.50 16.19 6.35
CA TYR A 42 -12.70 16.19 5.13
C TYR A 42 -12.11 14.80 4.83
N LEU A 43 -11.67 14.06 5.86
CA LEU A 43 -11.23 12.67 5.69
C LEU A 43 -12.37 11.75 5.22
N LEU A 44 -13.59 11.94 5.74
CA LEU A 44 -14.78 11.21 5.29
C LEU A 44 -15.14 11.56 3.84
N PHE A 45 -15.03 12.83 3.46
CA PHE A 45 -15.35 13.32 2.12
C PHE A 45 -14.38 12.82 1.05
N ILE A 46 -13.07 12.78 1.34
CA ILE A 46 -12.07 12.21 0.42
C ILE A 46 -12.40 10.75 0.08
N SER A 47 -13.08 10.07 1.00
CA SER A 47 -13.33 8.65 0.92
C SER A 47 -14.33 8.24 -0.17
N ARG A 48 -15.03 9.20 -0.82
CA ARG A 48 -16.05 9.10 -1.91
C ARG A 48 -17.18 8.07 -1.72
N ASP A 49 -17.00 7.04 -0.91
CA ASP A 49 -17.95 6.01 -0.51
C ASP A 49 -17.96 5.92 1.02
N PRO A 50 -19.04 6.37 1.69
CA PRO A 50 -19.21 6.27 3.13
C PRO A 50 -19.15 4.83 3.67
N GLN A 51 -19.44 3.83 2.84
CA GLN A 51 -19.41 2.41 3.23
C GLN A 51 -18.00 1.81 3.15
N ASP A 52 -17.16 2.36 2.28
CA ASP A 52 -15.80 1.87 2.04
C ASP A 52 -14.74 2.98 2.03
N PRO A 53 -14.47 3.60 3.20
CA PRO A 53 -13.66 4.80 3.26
C PRO A 53 -12.20 4.55 2.91
N PHE A 54 -11.76 5.20 1.83
CA PHE A 54 -10.39 5.20 1.34
C PHE A 54 -9.69 6.55 1.49
N ILE A 55 -8.37 6.51 1.72
CA ILE A 55 -7.48 7.65 1.54
C ILE A 55 -6.56 7.35 0.37
N LEU A 56 -6.57 8.23 -0.63
CA LEU A 56 -5.72 8.15 -1.82
C LEU A 56 -4.74 9.32 -1.82
N VAL A 57 -3.44 9.05 -1.66
CA VAL A 57 -2.41 10.10 -1.58
C VAL A 57 -1.43 9.97 -2.74
N ALA A 58 -1.08 11.08 -3.39
CA ALA A 58 -0.11 11.12 -4.47
C ALA A 58 0.87 12.31 -4.36
N ASP A 59 1.92 12.33 -5.18
CA ASP A 59 2.88 13.45 -5.27
C ASP A 59 2.18 14.78 -5.65
N GLN A 60 1.25 14.72 -6.60
CA GLN A 60 0.45 15.85 -7.05
C GLN A 60 -1.04 15.55 -6.86
N GLU A 61 -1.82 16.59 -6.54
CA GLU A 61 -3.27 16.49 -6.45
C GLU A 61 -3.84 16.22 -7.85
N THR A 62 -4.62 15.15 -7.96
CA THR A 62 -5.28 14.73 -9.21
C THR A 62 -6.71 14.30 -8.88
N SER A 63 -7.53 14.00 -9.88
CA SER A 63 -8.92 13.60 -9.68
C SER A 63 -9.05 12.35 -8.80
N GLY A 64 -9.20 12.56 -7.49
CA GLY A 64 -9.35 11.51 -6.49
C GLY A 64 -8.10 11.19 -5.68
N TYR A 65 -6.97 11.87 -5.89
CA TYR A 65 -5.81 11.78 -5.01
C TYR A 65 -5.53 13.13 -4.37
N MET A 66 -5.39 13.15 -3.05
CA MET A 66 -4.85 14.31 -2.31
C MET A 66 -3.32 14.30 -2.38
N SER A 67 -2.70 15.48 -2.34
CA SER A 67 -1.24 15.56 -2.31
C SER A 67 -0.66 15.15 -0.95
N PHE A 68 0.62 14.75 -0.90
CA PHE A 68 1.34 14.56 0.38
C PHE A 68 1.45 15.84 1.21
N GLU A 69 1.42 17.02 0.58
CA GLU A 69 1.40 18.29 1.29
C GLU A 69 0.05 18.53 1.96
N THR A 70 -1.05 18.29 1.23
CA THR A 70 -2.41 18.31 1.77
C THR A 70 -2.52 17.30 2.91
N LEU A 71 -1.94 16.10 2.76
CA LEU A 71 -1.87 15.10 3.83
C LEU A 71 -1.18 15.64 5.07
N ARG A 72 -0.01 16.24 4.93
CA ARG A 72 0.74 16.81 6.05
C ARG A 72 -0.09 17.85 6.79
N ASN A 73 -0.78 18.71 6.04
CA ASN A 73 -1.65 19.72 6.62
C ASN A 73 -2.80 19.03 7.37
N ILE A 74 -3.57 18.15 6.72
CA ILE A 74 -4.65 17.39 7.37
C ILE A 74 -4.15 16.62 8.59
N MET A 75 -2.97 16.00 8.55
CA MET A 75 -2.41 15.33 9.72
C MET A 75 -2.11 16.31 10.86
N SER A 76 -1.65 17.54 10.59
CA SER A 76 -1.46 18.54 11.66
C SER A 76 -2.78 18.95 12.33
N ILE A 77 -3.88 18.66 11.65
CA ILE A 77 -5.25 19.08 11.97
C ILE A 77 -6.01 17.93 12.67
N THR A 78 -5.99 16.75 12.08
CA THR A 78 -6.72 15.58 12.53
C THR A 78 -5.97 14.87 13.66
N GLY A 79 -6.61 14.80 14.83
CA GLY A 79 -6.11 14.05 15.98
C GLY A 79 -6.24 12.52 15.83
N SER A 80 -7.13 12.05 14.97
CA SER A 80 -7.37 10.63 14.71
C SER A 80 -8.00 10.43 13.32
N ALA A 81 -7.75 9.27 12.71
CA ALA A 81 -8.32 8.86 11.43
C ALA A 81 -9.19 7.59 11.58
N SER A 82 -10.05 7.56 12.61
CA SER A 82 -10.75 6.37 13.13
C SER A 82 -11.71 5.65 12.17
N SER A 83 -12.06 6.25 11.03
CA SER A 83 -13.01 5.68 10.06
C SER A 83 -12.35 5.02 8.85
N VAL A 84 -11.04 5.19 8.65
CA VAL A 84 -10.37 4.80 7.39
C VAL A 84 -10.19 3.28 7.30
N LYS A 85 -10.65 2.65 6.20
CA LYS A 85 -10.45 1.20 5.98
C LYS A 85 -9.33 0.91 4.98
N HIS A 86 -9.14 1.79 4.01
CA HIS A 86 -8.18 1.61 2.91
C HIS A 86 -7.26 2.82 2.81
N VAL A 87 -5.95 2.62 2.66
CA VAL A 87 -5.00 3.71 2.41
C VAL A 87 -4.06 3.35 1.28
N TRP A 88 -4.07 4.16 0.23
CA TRP A 88 -3.22 3.99 -0.94
C TRP A 88 -2.31 5.19 -1.13
N PHE A 89 -1.02 4.92 -1.29
CA PHE A 89 0.00 5.93 -1.54
C PHE A 89 0.61 5.71 -2.93
N ARG A 90 0.72 6.80 -3.69
CA ARG A 90 1.47 6.88 -4.94
C ARG A 90 2.64 7.83 -4.76
N PHE A 91 3.83 7.27 -4.65
CA PHE A 91 5.06 8.04 -4.42
C PHE A 91 5.59 8.66 -5.71
N SER A 92 6.32 9.76 -5.54
CA SER A 92 7.08 10.44 -6.60
C SER A 92 8.09 9.49 -7.26
N SER A 93 8.54 9.82 -8.46
CA SER A 93 9.67 9.14 -9.11
C SER A 93 11.02 9.59 -8.54
N SER A 94 11.07 10.75 -7.88
CA SER A 94 12.30 11.24 -7.24
C SER A 94 12.58 10.49 -5.94
N ALA A 95 13.76 9.85 -5.82
CA ALA A 95 14.18 9.13 -4.62
C ALA A 95 14.18 10.02 -3.35
N ALA A 96 14.67 11.25 -3.47
CA ALA A 96 14.72 12.20 -2.36
C ALA A 96 13.32 12.60 -1.88
N LYS A 97 12.40 12.88 -2.81
CA LYS A 97 10.99 13.15 -2.47
C LYS A 97 10.31 11.92 -1.88
N THR A 98 10.55 10.75 -2.46
CA THR A 98 9.98 9.48 -1.99
C THR A 98 10.37 9.20 -0.54
N LEU A 99 11.61 9.46 -0.14
CA LEU A 99 12.03 9.32 1.26
C LEU A 99 11.21 10.20 2.21
N GLN A 100 10.98 11.46 1.84
CA GLN A 100 10.15 12.38 2.64
C GLN A 100 8.69 11.92 2.69
N GLN A 101 8.16 11.48 1.55
CA GLN A 101 6.79 10.96 1.43
C GLN A 101 6.59 9.67 2.23
N LEU A 102 7.58 8.77 2.26
CA LEU A 102 7.57 7.57 3.12
C LEU A 102 7.47 7.93 4.60
N ARG A 103 8.22 8.94 5.04
CA ARG A 103 8.17 9.44 6.42
C ARG A 103 6.78 10.00 6.75
N LEU A 104 6.19 10.79 5.84
CA LEU A 104 4.84 11.32 6.01
C LEU A 104 3.78 10.20 6.02
N ALA A 105 3.89 9.22 5.12
CA ALA A 105 3.00 8.05 5.10
C ALA A 105 3.07 7.26 6.42
N THR A 106 4.29 7.07 6.95
CA THR A 106 4.49 6.40 8.25
C THR A 106 3.81 7.16 9.38
N LEU A 107 3.95 8.50 9.41
CA LEU A 107 3.27 9.34 10.40
C LEU A 107 1.74 9.25 10.30
N LEU A 108 1.19 9.15 9.09
CA LEU A 108 -0.26 8.95 8.91
C LEU A 108 -0.68 7.62 9.53
N LEU A 109 0.02 6.53 9.19
CA LEU A 109 -0.31 5.22 9.71
C LEU A 109 -0.21 5.19 11.24
N GLN A 110 0.74 5.91 11.85
CA GLN A 110 0.86 6.03 13.31
C GLN A 110 -0.35 6.69 13.98
N LYS A 111 -1.06 7.58 13.28
CA LYS A 111 -2.30 8.22 13.76
C LYS A 111 -3.55 7.37 13.59
N ILE A 112 -3.44 6.27 12.85
CA ILE A 112 -4.49 5.28 12.72
C ILE A 112 -4.35 4.32 13.91
N HIS A 113 -5.40 4.17 14.70
CA HIS A 113 -5.39 3.36 15.93
C HIS A 113 -6.27 2.12 15.85
N HIS A 114 -6.91 1.89 14.71
CA HIS A 114 -7.76 0.74 14.44
C HIS A 114 -7.23 -0.07 13.24
N PRO A 115 -7.68 -1.33 13.07
CA PRO A 115 -7.20 -2.16 11.98
C PRO A 115 -7.55 -1.63 10.59
N LEU A 116 -6.62 -1.74 9.64
CA LEU A 116 -6.88 -1.45 8.24
C LEU A 116 -7.26 -2.71 7.46
N TYR A 117 -8.16 -2.58 6.50
CA TYR A 117 -8.46 -3.68 5.59
C TYR A 117 -7.39 -3.80 4.51
N SER A 118 -7.04 -2.68 3.86
CA SER A 118 -6.01 -2.69 2.81
C SER A 118 -5.03 -1.52 2.86
N LEU A 119 -3.79 -1.82 2.48
CA LEU A 119 -2.73 -0.86 2.23
C LEU A 119 -2.12 -1.08 0.85
N LYS A 120 -1.95 0.00 0.10
CA LYS A 120 -1.29 -0.03 -1.21
C LYS A 120 -0.18 1.00 -1.27
N PHE A 121 1.00 0.57 -1.68
CA PHE A 121 2.16 1.42 -1.90
C PHE A 121 2.59 1.29 -3.34
N ASN A 122 2.46 2.37 -4.11
CA ASN A 122 2.83 2.44 -5.51
C ASN A 122 4.02 3.40 -5.67
N PHE A 123 5.18 2.85 -5.98
CA PHE A 123 6.37 3.60 -6.31
C PHE A 123 6.35 3.87 -7.81
N SER A 124 6.55 5.11 -8.25
CA SER A 124 6.49 5.38 -9.68
C SER A 124 7.51 4.53 -10.45
N LYS A 125 7.10 3.91 -11.56
CA LYS A 125 8.05 3.30 -12.50
C LYS A 125 8.94 4.43 -13.00
N ALA A 126 10.26 4.23 -13.02
CA ALA A 126 11.15 5.17 -13.69
C ALA A 126 10.86 5.06 -15.19
N GLU A 127 9.83 5.76 -15.66
CA GLU A 127 9.49 5.85 -17.06
C GLU A 127 10.63 6.61 -17.75
N ASN A 128 11.44 5.88 -18.50
CA ASN A 128 12.42 6.35 -19.50
C ASN A 128 13.88 6.60 -19.07
N ASP A 129 14.26 6.42 -17.80
CA ASP A 129 15.68 6.42 -17.44
C ASP A 129 16.26 5.00 -17.62
N ILE A 130 16.68 4.70 -18.85
CA ILE A 130 17.45 3.50 -19.24
C ILE A 130 18.80 3.45 -18.48
N THR A 131 19.20 4.58 -17.90
CA THR A 131 20.14 4.62 -16.79
C THR A 131 19.38 4.36 -15.50
N PHE A 132 19.41 3.11 -15.01
CA PHE A 132 19.33 2.87 -13.56
C PHE A 132 20.43 3.72 -12.93
N SER A 133 20.10 4.99 -12.62
CA SER A 133 21.10 5.96 -12.26
C SER A 133 21.77 5.47 -10.98
N PRO A 134 23.11 5.45 -10.91
CA PRO A 134 23.85 4.98 -9.74
C PRO A 134 23.52 5.76 -8.45
N LEU A 135 22.69 6.80 -8.53
CA LEU A 135 22.08 7.51 -7.40
C LEU A 135 21.10 6.67 -6.56
N TYR A 136 20.62 5.52 -7.06
CA TYR A 136 19.83 4.59 -6.25
C TYR A 136 20.66 3.78 -5.23
N ASN A 137 22.00 3.91 -5.26
CA ASN A 137 22.91 3.19 -4.36
C ASN A 137 23.10 3.85 -2.97
N THR A 138 22.49 4.99 -2.64
CA THR A 138 23.05 5.86 -1.57
C THR A 138 22.09 6.34 -0.48
N PHE A 139 21.06 5.58 -0.10
CA PHE A 139 20.29 5.94 1.10
C PHE A 139 19.96 4.75 2.00
N PRO A 140 20.87 4.34 2.91
CA PRO A 140 20.52 3.45 4.03
C PRO A 140 19.29 3.95 4.83
N SER A 141 19.08 5.26 4.85
CA SER A 141 17.90 5.90 5.47
C SER A 141 16.59 5.55 4.78
N PHE A 142 16.59 5.23 3.48
CA PHE A 142 15.43 4.76 2.74
C PHE A 142 14.99 3.37 3.21
N ASN A 143 15.94 2.44 3.28
CA ASN A 143 15.72 1.09 3.79
C ASN A 143 15.05 1.12 5.17
N CYS A 144 15.58 1.96 6.07
CA CYS A 144 15.01 2.18 7.40
C CYS A 144 13.59 2.79 7.34
N ALA A 145 13.35 3.79 6.50
CA ALA A 145 12.04 4.42 6.36
C ALA A 145 10.98 3.44 5.81
N PHE A 146 11.34 2.65 4.81
CA PHE A 146 10.49 1.60 4.26
C PHE A 146 10.18 0.51 5.29
N GLY A 147 11.20 0.06 6.05
CA GLY A 147 10.99 -0.89 7.15
C GLY A 147 10.04 -0.37 8.22
N ARG A 148 10.14 0.92 8.60
CA ARG A 148 9.21 1.56 9.54
C ARG A 148 7.79 1.64 8.98
N LEU A 149 7.63 1.96 7.70
CA LEU A 149 6.33 1.98 7.04
C LEU A 149 5.65 0.61 7.09
N LEU A 150 6.40 -0.47 6.79
CA LEU A 150 5.88 -1.84 6.87
C LEU A 150 5.56 -2.25 8.30
N TRP A 151 6.37 -1.84 9.28
CA TRP A 151 6.07 -2.07 10.69
C TRP A 151 4.73 -1.46 11.09
N GLU A 152 4.42 -0.24 10.65
CA GLU A 152 3.11 0.37 10.90
C GLU A 152 1.98 -0.40 10.21
N ALA A 153 2.20 -0.89 8.99
CA ALA A 153 1.23 -1.76 8.31
C ALA A 153 0.92 -3.03 9.13
N TYR A 154 1.94 -3.63 9.77
CA TYR A 154 1.75 -4.78 10.66
C TYR A 154 1.06 -4.41 11.97
N ARG A 155 1.46 -3.29 12.60
CA ARG A 155 0.82 -2.79 13.82
C ARG A 155 -0.69 -2.59 13.62
N LEU A 156 -1.07 -2.12 12.44
CA LEU A 156 -2.46 -1.91 12.02
C LEU A 156 -3.18 -3.20 11.60
N ARG A 157 -2.56 -4.38 11.76
CA ARG A 157 -3.14 -5.69 11.42
C ARG A 157 -3.75 -5.72 10.02
N CYS A 158 -3.07 -5.08 9.06
CA CYS A 158 -3.56 -4.97 7.69
C CYS A 158 -3.77 -6.36 7.07
N ARG A 159 -4.94 -6.60 6.46
CA ARG A 159 -5.24 -7.90 5.81
C ARG A 159 -4.74 -8.00 4.38
N SER A 160 -4.82 -6.90 3.63
CA SER A 160 -4.45 -6.84 2.22
C SER A 160 -3.32 -5.84 2.00
N LEU A 161 -2.13 -6.30 1.62
CA LEU A 161 -0.98 -5.45 1.32
C LEU A 161 -0.62 -5.52 -0.16
N SER A 162 -0.50 -4.37 -0.81
CA SER A 162 -0.09 -4.27 -2.21
C SER A 162 1.15 -3.40 -2.36
N LEU A 163 2.17 -3.94 -3.05
CA LEU A 163 3.38 -3.21 -3.44
C LEU A 163 3.46 -3.14 -4.96
N ALA A 164 3.67 -1.95 -5.51
CA ALA A 164 3.84 -1.75 -6.94
C ALA A 164 5.01 -0.83 -7.24
N GLY A 165 5.64 -1.04 -8.40
CA GLY A 165 6.71 -0.17 -8.89
C GLY A 165 8.11 -0.49 -8.37
N VAL A 166 9.05 0.42 -8.63
CA VAL A 166 10.48 0.23 -8.33
C VAL A 166 10.81 0.85 -6.98
N ILE A 167 11.21 0.03 -6.01
CA ILE A 167 11.67 0.52 -4.70
C ILE A 167 13.19 0.73 -4.72
N PRO A 168 13.69 1.93 -4.38
CA PRO A 168 15.12 2.23 -4.39
C PRO A 168 15.83 1.68 -3.14
N PHE A 169 15.98 0.35 -3.06
CA PHE A 169 16.75 -0.29 -1.97
C PHE A 169 18.25 -0.06 -2.13
N ALA A 170 18.92 0.32 -1.03
CA ALA A 170 20.38 0.30 -0.98
C ALA A 170 20.89 -1.15 -0.84
N GLN A 171 21.88 -1.53 -1.67
CA GLN A 171 22.33 -2.91 -1.86
C GLN A 171 22.84 -3.61 -0.59
N ASP A 172 23.49 -2.89 0.33
CA ASP A 172 24.26 -3.52 1.42
C ASP A 172 23.62 -3.41 2.82
N CYS A 173 22.49 -2.70 2.96
CA CYS A 173 21.94 -2.34 4.28
C CYS A 173 20.55 -2.90 4.57
N PHE A 174 19.89 -3.60 3.65
CA PHE A 174 18.56 -4.15 3.92
C PHE A 174 18.65 -5.50 4.63
N ARG A 175 19.14 -5.50 5.89
CA ARG A 175 18.89 -6.63 6.80
C ARG A 175 17.49 -6.48 7.37
N PHE A 176 16.49 -6.86 6.60
CA PHE A 176 15.16 -7.01 7.16
C PHE A 176 15.25 -8.09 8.22
N ARG A 177 14.94 -7.74 9.47
CA ARG A 177 14.44 -8.76 10.38
C ARG A 177 12.94 -8.76 10.16
N PRO A 178 12.41 -9.66 9.32
CA PRO A 178 10.99 -9.70 9.11
C PRO A 178 10.33 -9.93 10.45
N ILE A 179 9.59 -8.93 10.90
CA ILE A 179 8.62 -9.12 11.96
C ILE A 179 7.65 -10.17 11.42
N ILE A 180 7.45 -11.24 12.18
CA ILE A 180 6.53 -12.31 11.80
C ILE A 180 5.16 -11.66 11.57
N ASN A 181 4.76 -11.61 10.32
CA ASN A 181 3.49 -11.02 9.93
C ASN A 181 2.40 -12.06 10.09
N THR A 182 1.48 -11.77 11.01
CA THR A 182 0.35 -12.65 11.35
C THR A 182 -1.00 -12.05 10.92
N SER A 183 -0.99 -11.00 10.11
CA SER A 183 -2.23 -10.29 9.76
C SER A 183 -2.49 -10.19 8.26
N VAL A 184 -1.44 -10.07 7.44
CA VAL A 184 -1.63 -10.01 5.98
C VAL A 184 -1.95 -11.40 5.47
N SER A 185 -3.15 -11.55 4.92
CA SER A 185 -3.61 -12.78 4.27
C SER A 185 -3.58 -12.70 2.74
N TYR A 186 -3.67 -11.48 2.21
CA TYR A 186 -3.63 -11.19 0.77
C TYR A 186 -2.45 -10.28 0.45
N PHE A 187 -1.55 -10.73 -0.43
CA PHE A 187 -0.42 -9.94 -0.87
C PHE A 187 -0.42 -9.76 -2.39
N THR A 188 -0.27 -8.53 -2.86
CA THR A 188 -0.21 -8.19 -4.28
C THR A 188 1.10 -7.51 -4.64
N VAL A 189 1.77 -7.95 -5.71
CA VAL A 189 3.04 -7.36 -6.17
C VAL A 189 3.08 -7.14 -7.69
N ASP A 190 3.54 -5.96 -8.11
CA ASP A 190 3.78 -5.61 -9.53
C ASP A 190 5.15 -6.10 -10.02
N ASP A 191 5.33 -6.25 -11.32
CA ASP A 191 6.56 -6.75 -11.94
C ASP A 191 7.74 -5.78 -11.79
N ALA A 192 7.49 -4.47 -11.85
CA ALA A 192 8.56 -3.49 -11.66
C ALA A 192 9.27 -3.64 -10.29
N PHE A 193 8.63 -4.33 -9.33
CA PHE A 193 9.22 -4.66 -8.06
C PHE A 193 10.28 -5.78 -8.12
N LEU A 194 10.25 -6.65 -9.12
CA LEU A 194 11.11 -7.84 -9.23
C LEU A 194 12.32 -7.63 -10.15
N LEU A 195 12.62 -6.38 -10.52
CA LEU A 195 13.69 -6.09 -11.46
C LEU A 195 15.08 -6.33 -10.86
N SER A 196 15.30 -6.02 -9.58
CA SER A 196 16.62 -6.13 -8.92
C SER A 196 16.76 -7.35 -8.01
N GLN A 197 18.00 -7.84 -7.84
CA GLN A 197 18.31 -8.93 -6.91
C GLN A 197 17.98 -8.57 -5.45
N ALA A 198 18.22 -7.33 -5.03
CA ALA A 198 17.92 -6.87 -3.66
C ALA A 198 16.41 -6.95 -3.36
N GLN A 199 15.55 -6.51 -4.30
CA GLN A 199 14.10 -6.59 -4.14
C GLN A 199 13.61 -8.05 -4.13
N ARG A 200 14.16 -8.91 -5.01
CA ARG A 200 13.85 -10.35 -5.01
C ARG A 200 14.23 -11.00 -3.69
N GLY A 201 15.43 -10.73 -3.19
CA GLY A 201 15.92 -11.25 -1.91
C GLY A 201 15.01 -10.83 -0.75
N TRP A 202 14.70 -9.54 -0.68
CA TRP A 202 13.75 -9.02 0.30
C TRP A 202 12.38 -9.70 0.22
N LEU A 203 11.82 -9.86 -0.99
CA LEU A 203 10.52 -10.46 -1.17
C LEU A 203 10.49 -11.90 -0.65
N ILE A 204 11.52 -12.69 -0.96
CA ILE A 204 11.66 -14.07 -0.48
C ILE A 204 11.66 -14.10 1.05
N GLU A 205 12.44 -13.23 1.71
CA GLU A 205 12.47 -13.15 3.17
C GLU A 205 11.13 -12.72 3.76
N PHE A 206 10.50 -11.70 3.19
CA PHE A 206 9.19 -11.20 3.60
C PHE A 206 8.11 -12.29 3.50
N LEU A 207 8.03 -12.97 2.36
CA LEU A 207 7.03 -14.01 2.10
C LEU A 207 7.25 -15.22 3.00
N ASN A 208 8.49 -15.68 3.16
CA ASN A 208 8.81 -16.84 4.01
C ASN A 208 8.59 -16.57 5.51
N ALA A 209 8.69 -15.32 5.95
CA ALA A 209 8.42 -14.94 7.33
C ALA A 209 6.94 -14.65 7.62
N SER A 210 6.12 -14.51 6.57
CA SER A 210 4.69 -14.21 6.69
C SER A 210 3.89 -15.51 6.72
N LYS A 211 3.44 -15.90 7.92
CA LYS A 211 2.79 -17.20 8.14
C LYS A 211 1.35 -17.27 7.66
N GLU A 212 0.68 -16.13 7.49
CA GLU A 212 -0.77 -16.06 7.25
C GLU A 212 -1.14 -15.73 5.79
N ILE A 213 -0.15 -15.47 4.92
CA ILE A 213 -0.42 -15.18 3.51
C ILE A 213 -0.96 -16.44 2.85
N SER A 214 -2.26 -16.43 2.59
CA SER A 214 -2.99 -17.51 1.94
C SER A 214 -3.17 -17.26 0.46
N PHE A 215 -3.05 -16.01 0.00
CA PHE A 215 -3.17 -15.67 -1.42
C PHE A 215 -2.14 -14.63 -1.86
N LEU A 216 -1.47 -14.95 -2.97
CA LEU A 216 -0.47 -14.10 -3.62
C LEU A 216 -0.93 -13.73 -5.04
N LEU A 217 -1.14 -12.45 -5.31
CA LEU A 217 -1.42 -11.94 -6.67
C LEU A 217 -0.18 -11.22 -7.21
N ALA A 218 0.27 -11.60 -8.40
CA ALA A 218 1.53 -11.15 -8.95
C ALA A 218 1.39 -10.70 -10.39
N HIS A 219 2.11 -9.67 -10.82
CA HIS A 219 2.28 -9.45 -12.26
C HIS A 219 3.22 -10.54 -12.82
N GLY A 220 2.86 -11.11 -13.97
CA GLY A 220 3.67 -12.12 -14.64
C GLY A 220 5.01 -11.56 -15.08
N SER A 221 6.13 -12.15 -14.63
CA SER A 221 7.47 -11.79 -15.10
C SER A 221 8.51 -12.87 -14.84
N GLU A 222 9.63 -12.78 -15.57
CA GLU A 222 10.76 -13.70 -15.43
C GLU A 222 11.38 -13.66 -14.03
N GLY A 223 11.26 -12.54 -13.30
CA GLY A 223 11.76 -12.41 -11.92
C GLY A 223 11.23 -13.49 -10.98
N TRP A 224 10.03 -14.02 -11.23
CA TRP A 224 9.43 -15.10 -10.46
C TRP A 224 10.16 -16.44 -10.57
N THR A 225 10.89 -16.69 -11.65
CA THR A 225 11.77 -17.88 -11.78
C THR A 225 12.81 -17.95 -10.67
N HIS A 226 13.25 -16.80 -10.15
CA HIS A 226 14.21 -16.73 -9.07
C HIS A 226 13.58 -16.72 -7.67
N VAL A 227 12.29 -16.36 -7.57
CA VAL A 227 11.56 -16.21 -6.31
C VAL A 227 10.86 -17.51 -5.93
N LEU A 228 10.01 -18.06 -6.82
CA LEU A 228 9.14 -19.21 -6.51
C LEU A 228 9.89 -20.42 -5.95
N PRO A 229 11.05 -20.86 -6.51
CA PRO A 229 11.77 -22.03 -6.00
C PRO A 229 12.29 -21.88 -4.56
N LYS A 230 12.37 -20.64 -4.06
CA LYS A 230 12.88 -20.31 -2.72
C LYS A 230 11.77 -20.04 -1.70
N LEU A 231 10.50 -20.07 -2.12
CA LEU A 231 9.37 -19.81 -1.24
C LEU A 231 9.02 -21.05 -0.40
N ARG A 232 8.84 -20.81 0.90
CA ARG A 232 8.45 -21.77 1.93
C ARG A 232 7.25 -21.20 2.68
N MET A 233 6.07 -21.26 2.04
CA MET A 233 4.85 -20.65 2.55
C MET A 233 3.78 -21.72 2.81
N PRO A 234 3.75 -22.35 3.99
CA PRO A 234 2.85 -23.48 4.25
C PRO A 234 1.36 -23.10 4.25
N ALA A 235 1.02 -21.84 4.54
CA ALA A 235 -0.36 -21.36 4.52
C ALA A 235 -0.86 -20.91 3.14
N LEU A 236 0.01 -20.90 2.12
CA LEU A 236 -0.30 -20.38 0.80
C LEU A 236 -1.31 -21.31 0.09
N ALA A 237 -2.54 -20.85 -0.03
CA ALA A 237 -3.63 -21.59 -0.67
C ALA A 237 -3.74 -21.29 -2.18
N GLY A 238 -3.13 -20.20 -2.66
CA GLY A 238 -3.11 -19.86 -4.08
C GLY A 238 -2.14 -18.75 -4.45
N ILE A 239 -1.60 -18.87 -5.65
CA ILE A 239 -0.89 -17.80 -6.35
C ILE A 239 -1.72 -17.49 -7.60
N ALA A 240 -1.75 -16.26 -8.05
CA ALA A 240 -2.35 -15.88 -9.33
C ALA A 240 -1.45 -14.87 -10.03
N PHE A 241 -1.41 -14.93 -11.36
CA PHE A 241 -0.65 -13.99 -12.17
C PHE A 241 -1.58 -13.14 -13.03
N PHE A 242 -1.22 -11.88 -13.25
CA PHE A 242 -1.89 -10.97 -14.18
C PHE A 242 -0.89 -10.33 -15.14
N GLY A 243 -1.35 -9.89 -16.31
CA GLY A 243 -0.48 -9.37 -17.37
C GLY A 243 0.00 -10.43 -18.35
N GLN A 244 0.86 -10.03 -19.31
CA GLN A 244 1.40 -10.93 -20.33
C GLN A 244 2.45 -11.87 -19.71
N LEU A 245 2.13 -13.15 -19.66
CA LEU A 245 3.03 -14.19 -19.17
C LEU A 245 4.00 -14.63 -20.27
N ASN A 246 5.18 -14.01 -20.34
CA ASN A 246 6.33 -14.56 -21.07
C ASN A 246 7.00 -15.65 -20.21
N LEU A 247 6.24 -16.69 -19.86
CA LEU A 247 6.72 -17.83 -19.07
C LEU A 247 7.49 -18.81 -19.96
N CYS A 248 8.68 -18.44 -20.41
CA CYS A 248 9.61 -19.40 -20.97
C CYS A 248 10.13 -20.30 -19.82
N ARG A 249 9.39 -21.37 -19.51
CA ARG A 249 9.73 -22.42 -18.53
C ARG A 249 10.10 -21.90 -17.13
N ILE A 250 9.10 -21.55 -16.33
CA ILE A 250 9.31 -21.48 -14.88
C ILE A 250 9.33 -22.90 -14.33
N ASP A 251 10.48 -23.33 -13.82
CA ASP A 251 10.59 -24.55 -13.02
C ASP A 251 10.06 -24.23 -11.61
N CYS A 252 8.81 -24.60 -11.35
CA CYS A 252 8.03 -24.11 -10.21
C CYS A 252 8.34 -24.80 -8.86
N GLY A 253 9.40 -25.60 -8.76
CA GLY A 253 9.71 -26.35 -7.55
C GLY A 253 8.51 -27.21 -7.09
N PRO A 254 8.18 -27.28 -5.78
CA PRO A 254 7.11 -28.14 -5.28
C PRO A 254 5.69 -27.66 -5.64
N TYR A 255 5.53 -26.50 -6.29
CA TYR A 255 4.22 -25.93 -6.61
C TYR A 255 3.76 -26.39 -7.99
N GLN A 256 2.83 -27.34 -8.05
CA GLN A 256 2.15 -27.69 -9.31
C GLN A 256 1.06 -26.66 -9.61
N PHE A 257 1.20 -25.94 -10.72
CA PHE A 257 0.19 -24.98 -11.17
C PHE A 257 -0.82 -25.67 -12.09
N LYS A 258 -2.10 -25.64 -11.71
CA LYS A 258 -3.19 -25.92 -12.65
C LYS A 258 -3.68 -24.58 -13.18
N THR A 259 -3.62 -24.39 -14.49
CA THR A 259 -4.32 -23.30 -15.16
C THR A 259 -5.82 -23.52 -14.99
N SER A 260 -6.49 -22.67 -14.21
CA SER A 260 -7.95 -22.68 -14.11
C SER A 260 -8.47 -21.24 -14.14
N LEU A 261 -9.11 -20.87 -15.26
CA LEU A 261 -9.89 -19.65 -15.36
C LEU A 261 -11.13 -19.81 -14.47
N THR A 262 -11.12 -19.25 -13.25
CA THR A 262 -12.31 -19.22 -12.40
C THR A 262 -12.59 -17.81 -11.89
N SER A 263 -13.83 -17.38 -12.11
CA SER A 263 -14.40 -16.04 -11.99
C SER A 263 -14.91 -15.72 -10.56
N LYS A 264 -14.03 -15.64 -9.55
CA LYS A 264 -14.46 -15.28 -8.18
C LYS A 264 -13.59 -14.23 -7.46
N LEU A 265 -12.94 -13.33 -8.20
CA LEU A 265 -12.30 -12.16 -7.61
C LEU A 265 -13.06 -10.91 -8.05
N GLY A 266 -13.81 -10.31 -7.12
CA GLY A 266 -14.49 -9.02 -7.29
C GLY A 266 -13.49 -7.86 -7.32
N CYS A 267 -12.62 -7.83 -8.33
CA CYS A 267 -11.64 -6.77 -8.53
C CYS A 267 -11.75 -6.17 -9.93
N GLN A 268 -11.45 -4.87 -10.01
CA GLN A 268 -11.56 -3.91 -11.12
C GLN A 268 -10.79 -4.25 -12.43
N TYR A 269 -10.41 -5.50 -12.67
CA TYR A 269 -9.66 -5.89 -13.85
C TYR A 269 -10.55 -6.69 -14.82
N PRO A 270 -10.60 -6.33 -16.11
CA PRO A 270 -11.33 -7.11 -17.10
C PRO A 270 -10.77 -8.55 -17.15
N LEU A 271 -11.67 -9.53 -17.06
CA LEU A 271 -11.39 -10.97 -17.03
C LEU A 271 -10.47 -11.45 -18.17
N SER A 272 -10.40 -10.72 -19.28
CA SER A 272 -9.52 -10.99 -20.42
C SER A 272 -8.02 -10.80 -20.13
N GLN A 273 -7.65 -10.18 -19.01
CA GLN A 273 -6.23 -9.93 -18.64
C GLN A 273 -5.74 -10.75 -17.43
N LEU A 274 -6.61 -11.58 -16.84
CA LEU A 274 -6.31 -12.40 -15.68
C LEU A 274 -6.07 -13.86 -16.10
N GLN A 275 -4.80 -14.26 -16.18
CA GLN A 275 -4.44 -15.68 -16.24
C GLN A 275 -4.27 -16.20 -14.80
N VAL A 276 -5.39 -16.59 -14.19
CA VAL A 276 -5.39 -17.19 -12.85
C VAL A 276 -4.76 -18.59 -12.92
N LEU A 277 -3.47 -18.67 -12.66
CA LEU A 277 -2.75 -19.93 -12.41
C LEU A 277 -3.02 -20.39 -10.97
N ARG A 278 -4.17 -21.01 -10.71
CA ARG A 278 -4.47 -21.51 -9.37
C ARG A 278 -3.57 -22.70 -9.05
N ALA A 279 -2.50 -22.46 -8.30
CA ALA A 279 -1.79 -23.54 -7.63
C ALA A 279 -2.74 -24.15 -6.59
N SER A 280 -3.36 -25.29 -6.90
CA SER A 280 -3.86 -26.17 -5.85
C SER A 280 -2.66 -26.92 -5.32
N ILE A 281 -2.23 -26.63 -4.09
CA ILE A 281 -1.32 -27.51 -3.36
C ILE A 281 -2.09 -28.79 -3.03
N SER A 282 -2.24 -29.66 -4.01
CA SER A 282 -2.65 -31.04 -3.79
C SER A 282 -1.39 -31.88 -3.70
N GLN A 283 -1.09 -32.32 -2.47
CA GLN A 283 -0.09 -33.31 -2.05
C GLN A 283 1.37 -32.84 -1.93
N LEU A 284 1.80 -32.64 -0.67
CA LEU A 284 3.15 -32.94 -0.17
C LEU A 284 3.14 -33.02 1.38
N LEU A 285 2.23 -33.85 1.91
CA LEU A 285 2.39 -34.52 3.19
C LEU A 285 2.29 -36.03 2.91
N ALA A 286 3.38 -36.59 2.39
CA ALA A 286 3.72 -38.00 2.48
C ALA A 286 5.23 -38.05 2.73
#